data_AF-A0A149VHX4-F1
#
_entry.id   AF-A0A149VHX4-F1
#
_cell.length_a   1.000
_cell.length_b   1.000
_cell.length_c   1.000
_cell.angle_alpha   90.00
_cell.angle_beta   90.00
_cell.angle_gamma   90.00
#
_symmetry.space_group_name_H-M   'P 1'
#
loop_
_entity.id
_entity.type
_entity.pdbx_description
1 polymer ?
#
loop_
_entity_poly.entity_id
_entity_poly.type
_entity_poly.pdbx_seq_one_letter_code
_entity_poly.pdbx_strand_id
1 'polypeptide(L)'
;PGDYLIAATPDAIYNGLVCAHLAPHFGRQRVYQVSPGIARLDLYRGLSRDARGKVLGEPSWNFTLLDTLIREGWKFRSVEVTPDNQESLLQESSNLLVVLVLQKGVSMTIVSAEDEALSQPEVGQCVIALVPPVHAEPEEKAG
;
A
#
# COMPACT_ATOMS: atom_id res chain seq x y z
N PRO A 1 13.61 -15.69 -1.41
CA PRO A 1 12.71 -14.51 -1.48
C PRO A 1 13.52 -13.26 -1.84
N GLY A 2 12.99 -12.37 -2.67
CA GLY A 2 13.64 -11.08 -2.94
C GLY A 2 13.22 -10.04 -1.91
N ASP A 3 14.11 -9.10 -1.60
CA ASP A 3 13.80 -7.98 -0.72
C ASP A 3 13.00 -6.91 -1.47
N TYR A 4 12.15 -6.18 -0.75
CA TYR A 4 11.32 -5.09 -1.26
C TYR A 4 11.57 -3.84 -0.43
N LEU A 5 11.38 -2.67 -1.04
CA LEU A 5 11.52 -1.37 -0.41
C LEU A 5 10.26 -0.54 -0.59
N ILE A 6 9.80 0.10 0.49
CA ILE A 6 8.78 1.16 0.44
C ILE A 6 9.37 2.43 1.07
N ALA A 7 9.51 3.49 0.27
CA ALA A 7 9.90 4.82 0.74
C ALA A 7 8.65 5.63 1.11
N ALA A 8 8.46 5.86 2.41
CA ALA A 8 7.25 6.46 2.97
C ALA A 8 7.58 7.65 3.89
N THR A 9 8.40 8.60 3.41
CA THR A 9 8.67 9.84 4.15
C THR A 9 7.76 11.00 3.67
N PRO A 10 7.63 12.10 4.44
CA PRO A 10 6.89 13.29 4.00
C PRO A 10 7.52 14.01 2.79
N ASP A 11 8.80 13.74 2.49
CA ASP A 11 9.51 14.31 1.37
C ASP A 11 9.43 13.37 0.15
N ALA A 12 8.57 13.75 -0.79
CA ALA A 12 8.36 13.00 -2.02
C ALA A 12 9.62 12.93 -2.90
N ILE A 13 10.42 14.00 -2.96
CA ILE A 13 11.64 14.03 -3.77
C ILE A 13 12.67 13.08 -3.18
N TYR A 14 12.82 13.08 -1.86
CA TYR A 14 13.67 12.12 -1.17
C TYR A 14 13.25 10.68 -1.44
N ASN A 15 11.95 10.37 -1.33
CA ASN A 15 11.42 9.03 -1.64
C ASN A 15 11.76 8.61 -3.09
N GLY A 16 11.56 9.50 -4.05
CA GLY A 16 11.89 9.26 -5.46
C GLY A 16 13.38 8.99 -5.69
N LEU A 17 14.27 9.74 -5.04
CA LEU A 17 15.73 9.54 -5.12
C LEU A 17 16.17 8.22 -4.49
N VAL A 18 15.61 7.87 -3.33
CA VAL A 18 15.87 6.59 -2.66
C VAL A 18 15.45 5.42 -3.57
N CYS A 19 14.26 5.48 -4.16
CA CYS A 19 13.80 4.47 -5.11
C CYS A 19 14.69 4.40 -6.36
N ALA A 20 15.09 5.54 -6.93
CA ALA A 20 15.97 5.59 -8.09
C ALA A 20 17.35 4.97 -7.80
N HIS A 21 17.90 5.27 -6.63
CA HIS A 21 19.20 4.76 -6.20
C HIS A 21 19.18 3.24 -5.93
N LEU A 22 18.07 2.74 -5.38
CA LEU A 22 17.96 1.33 -4.98
C LEU A 22 17.37 0.42 -6.07
N ALA A 23 16.71 0.97 -7.10
CA ALA A 23 16.19 0.18 -8.22
C ALA A 23 17.22 -0.75 -8.89
N PRO A 24 18.50 -0.37 -9.11
CA PRO A 24 19.51 -1.28 -9.65
C PRO A 24 19.85 -2.47 -8.75
N HIS A 25 19.64 -2.36 -7.44
CA HIS A 25 19.96 -3.40 -6.46
C HIS A 25 18.80 -4.39 -6.24
N PHE A 26 17.57 -3.88 -6.13
CA PHE A 26 16.38 -4.70 -5.87
C PHE A 26 15.63 -5.10 -7.14
N GLY A 27 15.85 -4.38 -8.23
CA GLY A 27 15.00 -4.36 -9.41
C GLY A 27 13.89 -3.30 -9.27
N ARG A 28 13.62 -2.58 -10.37
CA ARG A 28 12.59 -1.52 -10.43
C ARG A 28 11.22 -1.97 -9.93
N GLN A 29 10.88 -3.23 -10.17
CA GLN A 29 9.59 -3.83 -9.77
C GLN A 29 9.47 -4.07 -8.26
N ARG A 30 10.52 -3.84 -7.48
CA ARG A 30 10.58 -4.11 -6.03
C ARG A 30 10.81 -2.86 -5.17
N VAL A 31 10.86 -1.68 -5.78
CA VAL A 31 10.99 -0.40 -5.07
C VAL A 31 9.72 0.42 -5.26
N TYR A 32 9.15 0.86 -4.15
CA TYR A 32 7.86 1.55 -4.08
C TYR A 32 8.00 2.83 -3.26
N GLN A 33 7.15 3.81 -3.53
CA GLN A 33 7.03 5.02 -2.71
C GLN A 33 5.56 5.34 -2.46
N VAL A 34 5.27 6.00 -1.34
CA VAL A 34 3.97 6.66 -1.17
C VAL A 34 3.75 7.68 -2.28
N SER A 35 2.50 7.93 -2.64
CA SER A 35 2.17 8.88 -3.70
C SER A 35 2.73 10.27 -3.35
N PRO A 36 3.37 10.96 -4.32
CA PRO A 36 3.85 12.33 -4.12
C PRO A 36 2.71 13.36 -3.98
N GLY A 37 1.46 12.96 -4.25
CA GLY A 37 0.30 13.83 -4.33
C GLY A 37 0.25 14.63 -5.64
N ILE A 38 -0.96 15.01 -6.06
CA ILE A 38 -1.22 15.67 -7.35
C ILE A 38 -0.44 17.00 -7.47
N ALA A 39 -0.31 17.75 -6.38
CA ALA A 39 0.33 19.07 -6.35
C ALA A 39 1.86 19.06 -6.54
N ARG A 40 2.53 17.90 -6.40
CA ARG A 40 4.00 17.79 -6.53
C ARG A 40 4.45 17.11 -7.81
N LEU A 41 3.53 16.73 -8.70
CA LEU A 41 3.86 16.10 -9.98
C LEU A 41 4.80 16.97 -10.84
N ASP A 42 4.68 18.30 -10.73
CA ASP A 42 5.56 19.26 -11.43
C ASP A 42 7.00 19.28 -10.91
N LEU A 43 7.24 18.94 -9.63
CA LEU A 43 8.59 18.80 -9.07
C LEU A 43 9.27 17.50 -9.55
N TYR A 44 8.50 16.53 -10.03
CA TYR A 44 9.00 15.30 -10.65
C TYR A 44 9.43 15.48 -12.12
N ARG A 45 9.35 16.69 -12.70
CA ARG A 45 9.75 16.93 -14.10
C ARG A 45 11.20 16.51 -14.41
N GLY A 46 12.06 16.31 -13.40
CA GLY A 46 13.42 15.78 -13.56
C GLY A 46 13.59 14.27 -13.37
N LEU A 47 12.59 13.55 -12.84
CA LEU A 47 12.61 12.09 -12.64
C LEU A 47 11.48 11.46 -13.44
N SER A 48 11.82 10.69 -14.48
CA SER A 48 10.80 9.94 -15.24
C SER A 48 10.02 9.01 -14.31
N ARG A 49 8.79 8.64 -14.69
CA ARG A 49 8.02 7.60 -13.96
C ARG A 49 8.82 6.31 -13.80
N ASP A 50 9.71 6.02 -14.73
CA ASP A 50 10.58 4.84 -14.69
C ASP A 50 11.73 4.97 -13.68
N ALA A 51 12.24 6.19 -13.45
CA ALA A 51 13.36 6.42 -12.52
C ALA A 51 12.93 6.36 -11.05
N ARG A 52 11.68 6.69 -10.73
CA ARG A 52 11.22 6.92 -9.34
C ARG A 52 10.70 5.67 -8.60
N GLY A 53 10.73 4.48 -9.21
CA GLY A 53 10.04 3.29 -8.66
C GLY A 53 8.52 3.37 -8.78
N LYS A 54 7.81 2.38 -8.22
CA LYS A 54 6.34 2.30 -8.28
C LYS A 54 5.64 3.10 -7.18
N VAL A 55 4.38 3.46 -7.39
CA VAL A 55 3.50 4.03 -6.37
C VAL A 55 2.90 2.90 -5.53
N LEU A 56 2.95 3.05 -4.21
CA LEU A 56 2.28 2.15 -3.28
C LEU A 56 0.76 2.35 -3.36
N GLY A 57 0.02 1.26 -3.61
CA GLY A 57 -1.44 1.25 -3.65
C GLY A 57 -2.00 2.26 -4.65
N GLU A 58 -2.94 3.07 -4.18
CA GLU A 58 -3.63 4.06 -5.01
C GLU A 58 -2.88 5.39 -5.13
N PRO A 59 -3.07 6.16 -6.23
CA PRO A 59 -2.48 7.49 -6.38
C PRO A 59 -2.86 8.49 -5.27
N SER A 60 -3.93 8.23 -4.52
CA SER A 60 -4.34 9.05 -3.37
C SER A 60 -3.54 8.74 -2.09
N TRP A 61 -2.83 7.61 -2.02
CA TRP A 61 -2.09 7.16 -0.82
C TRP A 61 -0.77 7.91 -0.65
N ASN A 62 -0.87 9.18 -0.29
CA ASN A 62 0.25 10.03 0.08
C ASN A 62 0.61 9.87 1.57
N PHE A 63 1.77 10.39 1.96
CA PHE A 63 2.25 10.32 3.35
C PHE A 63 1.23 10.87 4.35
N THR A 64 0.65 12.05 4.08
CA THR A 64 -0.30 12.71 4.99
C THR A 64 -1.53 11.86 5.24
N LEU A 65 -2.08 11.21 4.20
CA LEU A 65 -3.22 10.30 4.35
C LEU A 65 -2.85 9.15 5.29
N LEU A 66 -1.76 8.43 4.99
CA LEU A 66 -1.36 7.25 5.74
C LEU A 66 -1.00 7.59 7.20
N ASP A 67 -0.29 8.69 7.43
CA ASP A 67 0.05 9.19 8.77
C ASP A 67 -1.23 9.56 9.56
N THR A 68 -2.20 10.20 8.89
CA THR A 68 -3.51 10.52 9.50
C THR A 68 -4.25 9.26 9.93
N LEU A 69 -4.40 8.27 9.03
CA LEU A 69 -5.10 7.01 9.35
C LEU A 69 -4.44 6.29 10.54
N ILE A 70 -3.11 6.20 10.55
CA ILE A 70 -2.37 5.56 11.64
C ILE A 70 -2.61 6.33 12.96
N ARG A 71 -2.60 7.66 12.95
CA ARG A 71 -2.91 8.50 14.13
C ARG A 71 -4.35 8.33 14.61
N GLU A 72 -5.28 8.12 13.70
CA GLU A 72 -6.69 7.82 13.98
C GLU A 72 -6.93 6.39 14.47
N GLY A 73 -5.86 5.59 14.63
CA GLY A 73 -5.92 4.27 15.23
C GLY A 73 -6.07 3.13 14.24
N TRP A 74 -5.93 3.41 12.94
CA TRP A 74 -5.85 2.35 11.93
C TRP A 74 -4.59 1.50 12.15
N LYS A 75 -4.69 0.20 11.88
CA LYS A 75 -3.60 -0.76 12.14
C LYS A 75 -3.41 -1.71 10.97
N PHE A 76 -2.17 -2.13 10.75
CA PHE A 76 -1.89 -3.22 9.82
C PHE A 76 -2.42 -4.54 10.38
N ARG A 77 -3.19 -5.27 9.57
CA ARG A 77 -3.69 -6.61 9.89
C ARG A 77 -3.43 -7.56 8.72
N SER A 78 -3.16 -8.79 9.11
CA SER A 78 -3.16 -9.95 8.24
C SER A 78 -4.62 -10.39 8.06
N VAL A 79 -5.11 -10.43 6.82
CA VAL A 79 -6.47 -10.89 6.49
C VAL A 79 -6.33 -12.10 5.57
N GLU A 80 -6.89 -13.22 5.99
CA GLU A 80 -6.95 -14.42 5.16
C GLU A 80 -8.00 -14.22 4.05
N VAL A 81 -7.66 -14.61 2.83
CA VAL A 81 -8.57 -14.55 1.69
C VAL A 81 -9.49 -15.78 1.75
N THR A 82 -10.77 -15.54 1.94
CA THR A 82 -11.82 -16.56 2.00
C THR A 82 -12.79 -16.36 0.83
N PRO A 83 -13.60 -17.37 0.48
CA PRO A 83 -14.62 -17.20 -0.56
C PRO A 83 -15.57 -16.01 -0.31
N ASP A 84 -15.84 -15.70 0.96
CA ASP A 84 -16.79 -14.64 1.36
C ASP A 84 -16.22 -13.22 1.19
N ASN A 85 -14.89 -13.05 1.29
CA ASN A 85 -14.26 -11.73 1.22
C ASN A 85 -13.44 -11.50 -0.05
N GLN A 86 -13.18 -12.54 -0.84
CA GLN A 86 -12.27 -12.50 -1.99
C GLN A 86 -12.62 -11.38 -2.97
N GLU A 87 -13.90 -11.26 -3.33
CA GLU A 87 -14.35 -10.28 -4.32
C GLU A 87 -14.31 -8.84 -3.79
N SER A 88 -14.44 -8.63 -2.48
CA SER A 88 -14.54 -7.30 -1.88
C SER A 88 -13.20 -6.72 -1.44
N LEU A 89 -12.18 -7.56 -1.22
CA LEU A 89 -10.89 -7.12 -0.65
C LEU A 89 -10.19 -6.00 -1.43
N LEU A 90 -10.24 -6.04 -2.77
CA LEU A 90 -9.61 -5.04 -3.66
C LEU A 90 -10.62 -4.09 -4.31
N GLN A 91 -11.90 -4.13 -3.92
CA GLN A 91 -12.88 -3.17 -4.44
C GLN A 91 -12.67 -1.79 -3.81
N GLU A 92 -12.98 -0.73 -4.57
CA GLU A 92 -12.95 0.65 -4.06
C GLU A 92 -13.90 0.87 -2.86
N SER A 93 -14.96 0.06 -2.75
CA SER A 93 -15.90 0.07 -1.64
C SER A 93 -15.34 -0.55 -0.35
N SER A 94 -14.21 -1.25 -0.44
CA SER A 94 -13.53 -1.83 0.72
C SER A 94 -13.07 -0.72 1.65
N ASN A 95 -13.36 -0.85 2.94
CA ASN A 95 -12.80 0.01 3.97
C ASN A 95 -11.35 -0.38 4.33
N LEU A 96 -10.75 -1.31 3.59
CA LEU A 96 -9.39 -1.81 3.80
C LEU A 96 -8.44 -1.21 2.76
N LEU A 97 -7.27 -0.76 3.21
CA LEU A 97 -6.19 -0.35 2.32
C LEU A 97 -5.21 -1.51 2.18
N VAL A 98 -5.40 -2.36 1.16
CA VAL A 98 -4.56 -3.54 0.92
C VAL A 98 -3.17 -3.13 0.40
N VAL A 99 -2.13 -3.42 1.17
CA VAL A 99 -0.74 -3.06 0.88
C VAL A 99 0.02 -4.21 0.22
N LEU A 100 -0.28 -5.45 0.62
CA LEU A 100 0.52 -6.61 0.25
C LEU A 100 -0.37 -7.84 0.06
N VAL A 101 -0.05 -8.65 -0.94
CA VAL A 101 -0.58 -10.02 -1.11
C VAL A 101 0.55 -11.01 -0.84
N LEU A 102 0.28 -12.01 -0.02
CA LEU A 102 1.20 -13.04 0.44
C LEU A 102 0.68 -14.42 0.06
N GLN A 103 1.51 -15.17 -0.66
CA GLN A 103 1.35 -16.60 -0.82
C GLN A 103 2.43 -17.29 0.02
N LYS A 104 2.02 -17.93 1.12
CA LYS A 104 2.93 -18.51 2.11
C LYS A 104 3.95 -19.44 1.43
N GLY A 105 5.24 -19.14 1.61
CA GLY A 105 6.34 -19.93 1.07
C GLY A 105 6.61 -19.77 -0.44
N VAL A 106 5.81 -18.96 -1.15
CA VAL A 106 5.90 -18.82 -2.62
C VAL A 106 6.28 -17.40 -3.01
N SER A 107 5.45 -16.42 -2.68
CA SER A 107 5.59 -15.06 -3.20
C SER A 107 5.02 -14.00 -2.24
N MET A 108 5.46 -12.78 -2.47
CA MET A 108 5.00 -11.57 -1.80
C MET A 108 4.93 -10.47 -2.85
N THR A 109 3.78 -9.81 -2.97
CA THR A 109 3.54 -8.77 -3.98
C THR A 109 2.96 -7.54 -3.31
N ILE A 110 3.63 -6.40 -3.44
CA ILE A 110 3.09 -5.11 -3.00
C ILE A 110 2.09 -4.63 -4.04
N VAL A 111 0.92 -4.19 -3.57
CA VAL A 111 -0.17 -3.68 -4.41
C VAL A 111 0.18 -2.28 -4.92
N SER A 112 -0.04 -2.04 -6.21
CA SER A 112 0.20 -0.77 -6.89
C SER A 112 -0.80 -0.60 -8.02
N ALA A 113 -1.47 0.55 -8.09
CA ALA A 113 -2.34 0.90 -9.22
C ALA A 113 -1.58 1.06 -10.56
N GLU A 114 -0.24 1.09 -10.53
CA GLU A 114 0.60 1.06 -11.73
C GLU A 114 0.83 -0.36 -12.29
N ASP A 115 0.29 -1.40 -11.64
CA ASP A 115 0.32 -2.77 -12.18
C ASP A 115 -0.78 -2.95 -13.23
N GLU A 116 -0.44 -3.50 -14.40
CA GLU A 116 -1.34 -3.66 -15.56
C GLU A 116 -2.61 -4.47 -15.26
N ALA A 117 -2.53 -5.37 -14.26
CA ALA A 117 -3.68 -6.03 -13.69
C ALA A 117 -3.39 -6.36 -12.22
N LEU A 118 -4.11 -5.71 -11.30
CA LEU A 118 -4.21 -6.19 -9.93
C LEU A 118 -5.00 -7.51 -9.97
N SER A 119 -4.31 -8.64 -9.97
CA SER A 119 -4.96 -9.94 -9.82
C SER A 119 -5.68 -9.97 -8.48
N GLN A 120 -6.97 -10.36 -8.49
CA GLN A 120 -7.69 -10.61 -7.25
C GLN A 120 -6.93 -11.65 -6.43
N PRO A 121 -6.77 -11.44 -5.10
CA PRO A 121 -6.14 -12.43 -4.25
C PRO A 121 -6.90 -13.75 -4.32
N GLU A 122 -6.19 -14.86 -4.26
CA GLU A 122 -6.79 -16.20 -4.31
C GLU A 122 -7.12 -16.71 -2.92
N VAL A 123 -8.16 -17.54 -2.81
CA VAL A 123 -8.52 -18.21 -1.54
C VAL A 123 -7.31 -18.97 -0.98
N GLY A 124 -7.07 -18.81 0.32
CA GLY A 124 -5.91 -19.39 1.02
C GLY A 124 -4.63 -18.55 0.94
N GLN A 125 -4.63 -17.46 0.15
CA GLN A 125 -3.63 -16.40 0.30
C GLN A 125 -3.94 -15.53 1.53
N CYS A 126 -2.98 -14.69 1.89
CA CYS A 126 -3.14 -13.70 2.93
C CYS A 126 -2.85 -12.32 2.35
N VAL A 127 -3.61 -11.31 2.73
CA VAL A 127 -3.28 -9.93 2.45
C VAL A 127 -2.85 -9.20 3.73
N ILE A 128 -1.95 -8.23 3.60
CA ILE A 128 -1.68 -7.26 4.67
C ILE A 128 -2.38 -5.97 4.27
N ALA A 129 -3.29 -5.50 5.11
CA ALA A 129 -4.06 -4.30 4.88
C ALA A 129 -4.01 -3.37 6.10
N LEU A 130 -4.10 -2.06 5.86
CA LEU A 130 -4.39 -1.10 6.90
C LEU A 130 -5.92 -1.09 7.11
N VAL A 131 -6.35 -1.37 8.33
CA VAL A 131 -7.77 -1.53 8.69
C VAL A 131 -8.18 -0.47 9.72
N PRO A 132 -9.43 0.02 9.68
CA PRO A 132 -9.91 1.00 10.65
C PRO A 132 -9.95 0.41 12.07
N PRO A 133 -9.88 1.25 13.11
CA PRO A 133 -10.16 0.79 14.46
C PRO A 133 -11.59 0.23 14.52
N VAL A 134 -11.78 -0.89 15.21
CA VAL A 134 -13.12 -1.37 15.55
C VAL A 134 -13.72 -0.30 16.46
N HIS A 135 -14.75 0.41 16.01
CA HIS A 135 -15.51 1.26 16.91
C HIS A 135 -16.08 0.35 18.01
N ALA A 136 -15.60 0.51 19.23
CA ALA A 136 -16.30 -0.05 20.38
C ALA A 136 -17.68 0.61 20.40
N GLU A 137 -18.74 -0.18 20.24
CA GLU A 137 -20.09 0.30 20.57
C GLU A 137 -20.05 0.85 22.00
N PRO A 138 -20.67 2.00 22.28
CA PRO A 138 -20.69 2.52 23.64
C PRO A 138 -21.36 1.48 24.53
N GLU A 139 -20.66 1.00 25.56
CA GLU A 139 -21.25 0.20 26.62
C GLU A 139 -22.52 0.91 27.09
N GLU A 140 -23.67 0.31 26.78
CA GLU A 140 -24.96 0.68 27.30
C GLU A 140 -24.84 0.60 28.83
N LYS A 141 -24.72 1.76 29.47
CA LYS A 141 -24.73 1.84 30.94
C LYS A 141 -26.08 1.31 31.40
N ALA A 142 -26.11 0.04 31.81
CA ALA A 142 -27.19 -0.52 32.60
C ALA A 142 -27.30 0.31 33.89
N GLY A 143 -28.37 1.11 33.96
CA GLY A 143 -28.84 1.77 35.17
C GLY A 143 -29.66 0.84 36.03
#